data_AF-B0WSQ0-F1
#
_entry.id   AF-B0WSQ0-F1
#
_cell.length_a   1.000
_cell.length_b   1.000
_cell.length_c   1.000
_cell.angle_alpha   90.00
_cell.angle_beta   90.00
_cell.angle_gamma   90.00
#
_symmetry.space_group_name_H-M   'P 1'
#
loop_
_entity.id
_entity.type
_entity.pdbx_description
1 polymer ?
#
loop_
_entity_poly.entity_id
_entity_poly.type
_entity_poly.pdbx_seq_one_letter_code
_entity_poly.pdbx_strand_id
1 'polypeptide(L)'
;MENPEEVLQLLERFTKLKQKEIPRELDDYLGFVARTGDTVYRWAIVKHLFREKLVHVITDFHDNTPSIADLPQCPNVDPFNYERMKRILLDRLDAFNSAPFTVQRICELLTEPRKQYTRIDKYMRAVEKNILGEFKTHSGLLSLEHFI
;
A
#
# COMPACT_ATOMS: atom_id res chain seq x y z
N MET A 1 -15.96 6.34 11.96
CA MET A 1 -15.38 5.22 12.74
C MET A 1 -16.14 5.19 14.04
N GLU A 2 -16.67 4.03 14.43
CA GLU A 2 -17.63 3.95 15.54
C GLU A 2 -16.98 3.89 16.93
N ASN A 3 -15.74 3.37 17.05
CA ASN A 3 -15.03 3.25 18.33
C ASN A 3 -13.50 3.49 18.20
N PRO A 4 -13.00 4.73 18.30
CA PRO A 4 -11.58 5.05 18.11
C PRO A 4 -10.66 4.39 19.14
N GLU A 5 -11.03 4.37 20.43
CA GLU A 5 -10.18 3.83 21.49
C GLU A 5 -9.94 2.32 21.32
N GLU A 6 -10.97 1.57 20.95
CA GLU A 6 -10.86 0.14 20.66
C GLU A 6 -9.97 -0.13 19.44
N VAL A 7 -10.15 0.63 18.36
CA VAL A 7 -9.32 0.51 17.15
C VAL A 7 -7.86 0.77 17.48
N LEU A 8 -7.55 1.78 18.31
CA LEU A 8 -6.18 2.06 18.74
C LEU A 8 -5.57 0.88 19.50
N GLN A 9 -6.29 0.31 20.47
CA GLN A 9 -5.81 -0.84 21.25
C GLN A 9 -5.56 -2.07 20.36
N LEU A 10 -6.48 -2.35 19.43
CA LEU A 10 -6.33 -3.43 18.45
C LEU A 10 -5.12 -3.19 17.56
N LEU A 11 -4.94 -1.96 17.07
CA LEU A 11 -3.83 -1.61 16.19
C LEU A 11 -2.46 -1.74 16.89
N GLU A 12 -2.36 -1.30 18.14
CA GLU A 12 -1.15 -1.45 18.95
C GLU A 12 -0.81 -2.92 19.20
N ARG A 13 -1.81 -3.72 19.58
CA ARG A 13 -1.65 -5.16 19.77
C ARG A 13 -1.25 -5.85 18.47
N PHE A 14 -1.95 -5.56 17.37
CA PHE A 14 -1.70 -6.13 16.04
C PHE A 14 -0.25 -5.86 15.59
N THR A 15 0.20 -4.62 15.75
CA THR A 15 1.57 -4.20 15.39
C THR A 15 2.62 -4.79 16.31
N LYS A 16 2.40 -4.80 17.62
CA LYS A 16 3.33 -5.34 18.62
C LYS A 16 3.55 -6.84 18.44
N LEU A 17 2.46 -7.58 18.21
CA LEU A 17 2.49 -9.03 18.05
C LEU A 17 2.80 -9.47 16.61
N LYS A 18 2.95 -8.53 15.67
CA LYS A 18 3.15 -8.81 14.24
C LYS A 18 2.15 -9.83 13.71
N GLN A 19 0.87 -9.63 14.07
CA GLN A 19 -0.21 -10.50 13.61
C GLN A 19 -0.34 -10.39 12.09
N LYS A 20 -0.81 -11.49 11.48
CA LYS A 20 -1.07 -11.59 10.04
C LYS A 20 -2.56 -11.46 9.73
N GLU A 21 -3.40 -12.16 10.48
CA GLU A 21 -4.86 -12.08 10.35
C GLU A 21 -5.38 -10.72 10.79
N ILE A 22 -5.98 -9.99 9.85
CA ILE A 22 -6.50 -8.63 10.06
C ILE A 22 -7.92 -8.73 10.61
N PRO A 23 -8.19 -8.27 11.84
CA PRO A 23 -9.54 -8.18 12.39
C PRO A 23 -10.41 -7.23 11.58
N ARG A 24 -11.73 -7.47 11.60
CA ARG A 24 -12.70 -6.67 10.84
C ARG A 24 -12.63 -5.18 11.20
N GLU A 25 -12.41 -4.85 12.46
CA GLU A 25 -12.33 -3.48 12.96
C GLU A 25 -11.15 -2.72 12.33
N LEU A 26 -10.04 -3.41 12.08
CA LEU A 26 -8.89 -2.83 11.40
C LEU A 26 -9.14 -2.67 9.89
N ASP A 27 -9.90 -3.58 9.28
CA ASP A 27 -10.37 -3.41 7.90
C ASP A 27 -11.37 -2.26 7.75
N ASP A 28 -12.30 -2.11 8.69
CA ASP A 28 -13.25 -0.99 8.75
C ASP A 28 -12.52 0.35 8.97
N TYR A 29 -11.45 0.34 9.76
CA TYR A 29 -10.53 1.48 9.89
C TYR A 29 -9.86 1.83 8.56
N LEU A 30 -9.31 0.86 7.81
CA LEU A 30 -8.76 1.12 6.47
C LEU A 30 -9.83 1.70 5.53
N GLY A 31 -11.07 1.22 5.63
CA GLY A 31 -12.21 1.77 4.90
C GLY A 31 -12.53 3.21 5.29
N PHE A 32 -12.39 3.58 6.57
CA PHE A 32 -12.50 4.96 7.02
C PHE A 32 -11.40 5.84 6.40
N VAL A 33 -10.13 5.43 6.47
CA VAL A 33 -9.01 6.18 5.88
C VAL A 33 -9.16 6.33 4.36
N ALA A 34 -9.68 5.32 3.67
CA ALA A 34 -9.99 5.39 2.23
C ALA A 34 -10.99 6.51 1.89
N ARG A 35 -11.95 6.79 2.79
CA ARG A 35 -12.99 7.81 2.57
C ARG A 35 -12.56 9.21 2.98
N THR A 36 -11.76 9.34 4.05
CA THR A 36 -11.43 10.64 4.66
C THR A 36 -10.04 11.12 4.34
N GLY A 37 -9.11 10.21 4.02
CA GLY A 37 -7.68 10.48 3.96
C GLY A 37 -7.02 10.76 5.32
N ASP A 38 -7.78 10.69 6.41
CA ASP A 38 -7.27 10.93 7.76
C ASP A 38 -6.91 9.60 8.45
N THR A 39 -5.66 9.49 8.89
CA THR A 39 -5.17 8.29 9.57
C THR A 39 -5.52 8.27 11.06
N VAL A 40 -5.77 9.42 11.70
CA VAL A 40 -6.07 9.60 13.14
C VAL A 40 -4.97 9.13 14.10
N TYR A 41 -4.22 8.08 13.76
CA TYR A 41 -3.20 7.45 14.59
C TYR A 41 -1.80 7.63 14.00
N ARG A 42 -0.78 7.49 14.85
CA ARG A 42 0.62 7.60 14.45
C ARG A 42 0.97 6.53 13.41
N TRP A 43 1.62 6.95 12.34
CA TRP A 43 2.03 6.05 11.26
C TRP A 43 2.83 4.83 11.73
N ALA A 44 3.67 4.98 12.76
CA ALA A 44 4.47 3.87 13.30
C ALA A 44 3.65 2.64 13.71
N ILE A 45 2.43 2.83 14.20
CA ILE A 45 1.52 1.73 14.58
C ILE A 45 0.54 1.36 13.46
N VAL A 46 0.32 2.25 12.49
CA VAL A 46 -0.55 2.00 11.32
C VAL A 46 0.19 1.22 10.22
N LYS A 47 1.50 1.47 10.05
CA LYS A 47 2.31 0.96 8.95
C LYS A 47 2.28 -0.56 8.82
N HIS A 48 2.33 -1.28 9.94
CA HIS A 48 2.28 -2.75 9.92
C HIS A 48 0.95 -3.27 9.35
N LEU A 49 -0.17 -2.62 9.68
CA LEU A 49 -1.49 -2.97 9.13
C LEU A 49 -1.53 -2.78 7.60
N PHE A 50 -1.04 -1.65 7.09
CA PHE A 50 -0.99 -1.39 5.64
C PHE A 50 -0.14 -2.44 4.92
N ARG A 51 1.00 -2.78 5.52
CA ARG A 51 1.92 -3.79 4.98
C ARG A 51 1.25 -5.14 4.87
N GLU A 52 0.65 -5.64 5.96
CA GLU A 52 -0.03 -6.94 5.95
C GLU A 52 -1.25 -6.93 5.02
N LYS A 53 -2.04 -5.85 4.99
CA LYS A 53 -3.17 -5.74 4.07
C LYS A 53 -2.71 -5.79 2.62
N LEU A 54 -1.63 -5.10 2.28
CA LEU A 54 -1.07 -5.13 0.93
C LEU A 54 -0.63 -6.56 0.56
N VAL A 55 0.02 -7.28 1.47
CA VAL A 55 0.40 -8.69 1.26
C VAL A 55 -0.82 -9.56 1.00
N HIS A 56 -1.89 -9.42 1.79
CA HIS A 56 -3.12 -10.19 1.60
C HIS A 56 -3.73 -9.92 0.23
N VAL A 57 -3.85 -8.64 -0.15
CA VAL A 57 -4.47 -8.26 -1.43
C VAL A 57 -3.65 -8.73 -2.62
N ILE A 58 -2.33 -8.51 -2.66
CA ILE A 58 -1.51 -8.96 -3.81
C ILE A 58 -1.45 -10.49 -3.91
N THR A 59 -1.55 -11.20 -2.79
CA THR A 59 -1.59 -12.67 -2.76
C THR A 59 -2.93 -13.17 -3.28
N ASP A 60 -4.06 -12.55 -2.87
CA ASP A 60 -5.37 -12.83 -3.48
C ASP A 60 -5.39 -12.60 -4.99
N PHE A 61 -4.77 -11.52 -5.47
CA PHE A 61 -4.61 -11.31 -6.92
C PHE A 61 -3.77 -12.41 -7.56
N HIS A 62 -2.68 -12.82 -6.94
CA HIS A 62 -1.79 -13.84 -7.50
C HIS A 62 -2.49 -15.19 -7.62
N ASP A 63 -3.29 -15.56 -6.61
CA ASP A 63 -3.92 -16.87 -6.54
C ASP A 63 -5.23 -16.92 -7.35
N ASN A 64 -5.91 -15.77 -7.54
CA ASN A 64 -7.22 -15.67 -8.20
C ASN A 64 -7.21 -14.90 -9.53
N THR A 65 -6.06 -14.72 -10.20
CA THR A 65 -5.99 -14.14 -11.56
C THR A 65 -5.22 -15.05 -12.51
N PRO A 66 -5.31 -14.85 -13.85
CA PRO A 66 -4.59 -15.69 -14.82
C PRO A 66 -3.09 -15.75 -14.51
N SER A 67 -2.46 -16.87 -14.88
CA SER A 67 -1.04 -17.09 -14.63
C SER A 67 -0.22 -15.92 -15.16
N ILE A 68 0.87 -15.57 -14.45
CA ILE A 68 1.80 -14.52 -14.88
C ILE A 68 2.32 -14.79 -16.30
N ALA A 69 2.42 -16.06 -16.69
CA ALA A 69 2.81 -16.46 -18.05
C ALA A 69 1.80 -16.05 -19.13
N ASP A 70 0.52 -15.90 -18.78
CA ASP A 70 -0.57 -15.52 -19.68
C ASP A 70 -0.72 -14.00 -19.82
N LEU A 71 0.11 -13.23 -19.10
CA LEU A 71 0.07 -11.77 -19.20
C LEU A 71 0.64 -11.32 -20.55
N PRO A 72 -0.02 -10.37 -21.24
CA PRO A 72 0.46 -9.86 -22.51
C PRO A 72 1.82 -9.18 -22.32
N GLN A 73 2.79 -9.58 -23.14
CA GLN A 73 4.10 -8.93 -23.19
C GLN A 73 3.97 -7.64 -24.00
N CYS A 74 4.31 -6.51 -23.37
CA CYS A 74 4.42 -5.24 -24.07
C CYS A 74 5.90 -4.97 -24.34
N PRO A 75 6.34 -4.79 -25.60
CA PRO A 75 7.77 -4.68 -25.94
C PRO A 75 8.50 -3.51 -25.27
N ASN A 76 7.76 -2.46 -24.88
CA ASN A 76 8.31 -1.25 -24.25
C ASN A 76 8.13 -1.22 -22.72
N VAL A 77 7.67 -2.30 -22.10
CA VAL A 77 7.41 -2.38 -20.67
C VAL A 77 8.19 -3.54 -20.10
N ASP A 78 8.96 -3.29 -19.04
CA ASP A 78 9.68 -4.36 -18.34
C ASP A 78 8.74 -5.52 -18.00
N PRO A 79 9.13 -6.77 -18.30
CA PRO A 79 8.35 -7.94 -17.95
C PRO A 79 7.96 -7.91 -16.48
N PHE A 80 6.67 -8.12 -16.23
CA PHE A 80 6.15 -8.17 -14.87
C PHE A 80 6.77 -9.35 -14.12
N ASN A 81 7.30 -9.08 -12.94
CA ASN A 81 7.83 -10.10 -12.04
C ASN A 81 7.20 -9.87 -10.67
N TYR A 82 6.32 -10.79 -10.26
CA TYR A 82 5.53 -10.68 -9.04
C TYR A 82 6.41 -10.53 -7.79
N GLU A 83 7.38 -11.43 -7.61
CA GLU A 83 8.25 -11.43 -6.42
C GLU A 83 9.09 -10.15 -6.31
N ARG A 84 9.65 -9.70 -7.44
CA ARG A 84 10.40 -8.43 -7.48
C ARG A 84 9.50 -7.25 -7.13
N MET A 85 8.33 -7.17 -7.76
CA MET A 85 7.39 -6.08 -7.54
C MET A 85 6.88 -6.05 -6.10
N LYS A 86 6.52 -7.20 -5.54
CA LYS A 86 6.08 -7.37 -4.16
C LYS A 86 7.13 -6.84 -3.19
N ARG A 87 8.39 -7.23 -3.36
CA ARG A 87 9.50 -6.75 -2.53
C ARG A 87 9.64 -5.22 -2.60
N ILE A 88 9.66 -4.66 -3.81
CA ILE A 88 9.76 -3.20 -4.00
C ILE A 88 8.64 -2.47 -3.27
N LEU A 89 7.39 -2.93 -3.40
CA LEU A 89 6.25 -2.28 -2.75
C LEU A 89 6.38 -2.30 -1.22
N LEU A 90 6.75 -3.44 -0.64
CA LEU A 90 6.88 -3.60 0.80
C LEU A 90 8.06 -2.78 1.36
N ASP A 91 9.22 -2.84 0.71
CA ASP A 91 10.40 -2.06 1.14
C ASP A 91 10.10 -0.56 1.12
N ARG A 92 9.37 -0.08 0.10
CA ARG A 92 8.99 1.33 -0.02
C ARG A 92 7.96 1.75 1.01
N LEU A 93 6.97 0.91 1.28
CA LEU A 93 5.99 1.16 2.33
C LEU A 93 6.65 1.21 3.70
N ASP A 94 7.63 0.33 3.96
CA ASP A 94 8.39 0.27 5.20
C ASP A 94 9.31 1.49 5.39
N ALA A 95 9.79 2.09 4.29
CA ALA A 95 10.64 3.28 4.29
C ALA A 95 9.90 4.58 4.68
N PHE A 96 8.56 4.59 4.72
CA PHE A 96 7.81 5.76 5.17
C PHE A 96 7.98 6.00 6.68
N ASN A 97 8.48 7.19 7.03
CA ASN A 97 8.60 7.67 8.41
C ASN A 97 7.29 8.24 8.97
N SER A 98 6.43 8.76 8.09
CA SER A 98 5.09 9.30 8.37
C SER A 98 4.08 8.79 7.35
N ALA A 99 2.79 9.01 7.59
CA ALA A 99 1.77 8.62 6.63
C ALA A 99 1.99 9.36 5.29
N PRO A 100 1.93 8.66 4.15
CA PRO A 100 2.07 9.27 2.83
C PRO A 100 0.91 10.25 2.54
N PHE A 101 1.14 11.30 1.74
CA PHE A 101 0.04 12.21 1.34
C PHE A 101 -0.99 11.49 0.44
N THR A 102 -0.56 10.40 -0.21
CA THR A 102 -1.44 9.50 -0.98
C THR A 102 -2.10 8.41 -0.11
N VAL A 103 -2.06 8.50 1.22
CA VAL A 103 -2.58 7.45 2.11
C VAL A 103 -4.03 7.10 1.82
N GLN A 104 -4.87 8.09 1.50
CA GLN A 104 -6.24 7.88 1.08
C GLN A 104 -6.32 6.94 -0.13
N ARG A 105 -5.55 7.27 -1.19
CA ARG A 105 -5.55 6.51 -2.44
C ARG A 105 -4.98 5.10 -2.25
N ILE A 106 -3.97 4.95 -1.39
CA ILE A 106 -3.45 3.64 -1.02
C ILE A 106 -4.56 2.83 -0.33
N CYS A 107 -5.28 3.40 0.64
CA CYS A 107 -6.38 2.73 1.31
C CYS A 107 -7.51 2.32 0.35
N GLU A 108 -7.90 3.17 -0.61
CA GLU A 108 -8.87 2.79 -1.66
C GLU A 108 -8.40 1.54 -2.44
N LEU A 109 -7.10 1.49 -2.78
CA LEU A 109 -6.52 0.33 -3.45
C LEU A 109 -6.43 -0.91 -2.55
N LEU A 110 -6.38 -0.77 -1.23
CA LEU A 110 -6.33 -1.88 -0.28
C LEU A 110 -7.72 -2.42 0.07
N THR A 111 -8.74 -1.57 0.09
CA THR A 111 -10.11 -1.93 0.50
C THR A 111 -11.01 -2.30 -0.69
N GLU A 112 -10.84 -1.63 -1.84
CA GLU A 112 -11.61 -1.90 -3.06
C GLU A 112 -10.70 -2.29 -4.25
N PRO A 113 -9.77 -3.26 -4.11
CA PRO A 113 -8.72 -3.50 -5.11
C PRO A 113 -9.25 -3.95 -6.47
N ARG A 114 -10.40 -4.65 -6.49
CA ARG A 114 -11.04 -5.22 -7.68
C ARG A 114 -11.92 -4.21 -8.44
N LYS A 115 -12.16 -3.01 -7.89
CA LYS A 115 -13.07 -2.01 -8.49
C LYS A 115 -12.57 -1.47 -9.82
N GLN A 116 -11.25 -1.38 -9.99
CA GLN A 116 -10.60 -0.81 -11.18
C GLN A 116 -9.59 -1.76 -11.83
N TYR A 117 -9.22 -2.84 -11.14
CA TYR A 117 -8.18 -3.76 -11.58
C TYR A 117 -8.63 -5.21 -11.46
N THR A 118 -8.59 -5.93 -12.58
CA THR A 118 -8.83 -7.37 -12.63
C THR A 118 -7.54 -8.17 -12.74
N ARG A 119 -6.43 -7.51 -13.08
CA ARG A 119 -5.11 -8.12 -13.30
C ARG A 119 -4.09 -7.64 -12.27
N ILE A 120 -3.28 -8.58 -11.82
CA ILE A 120 -2.25 -8.34 -10.80
C ILE A 120 -1.19 -7.32 -11.24
N ASP A 121 -0.72 -7.39 -12.48
CA ASP A 121 0.35 -6.52 -12.98
C ASP A 121 -0.09 -5.05 -13.03
N LYS A 122 -1.33 -4.79 -13.46
CA LYS A 122 -1.92 -3.45 -13.47
C LYS A 122 -2.16 -2.94 -12.04
N TYR A 123 -2.68 -3.80 -11.17
CA TYR A 123 -2.92 -3.47 -9.77
C TYR A 123 -1.61 -3.08 -9.06
N MET A 124 -0.58 -3.93 -9.11
CA MET A 124 0.68 -3.69 -8.42
C MET A 124 1.42 -2.45 -8.97
N ARG A 125 1.35 -2.18 -10.28
CA ARG A 125 1.89 -0.92 -10.86
C ARG A 125 1.11 0.31 -10.40
N ALA A 126 -0.20 0.20 -10.22
CA ALA A 126 -0.99 1.30 -9.67
C ALA A 126 -0.62 1.57 -8.21
N VAL A 127 -0.44 0.53 -7.39
CA VAL A 127 0.06 0.67 -6.01
C VAL A 127 1.46 1.29 -6.01
N GLU A 128 2.37 0.80 -6.85
CA GLU A 128 3.72 1.33 -6.97
C GLU A 128 3.73 2.82 -7.28
N LYS A 129 2.91 3.27 -8.24
CA LYS A 129 2.83 4.70 -8.59
C LYS A 129 2.39 5.57 -7.40
N ASN A 130 1.48 5.09 -6.57
CA ASN A 130 1.02 5.83 -5.39
C ASN A 130 2.07 5.82 -4.27
N ILE A 131 2.82 4.73 -4.11
CA ILE A 131 3.91 4.66 -3.12
C ILE A 131 5.17 5.42 -3.59
N LEU A 132 5.50 5.38 -4.88
CA LEU A 132 6.72 6.00 -5.44
C LEU A 132 6.56 7.49 -5.81
N GLY A 133 5.32 7.97 -6.00
CA GLY A 133 5.06 9.39 -6.26
C GLY A 133 5.70 10.32 -5.22
N GLU A 134 5.93 9.80 -4.01
CA GLU A 134 6.59 10.52 -2.91
C GLU A 134 8.11 10.60 -3.06
N PHE A 135 8.76 9.56 -3.57
CA PHE A 135 10.23 9.55 -3.72
C PHE A 135 10.70 10.45 -4.85
N LYS A 136 9.95 10.52 -5.97
CA LYS A 136 10.33 11.36 -7.11
C LYS A 136 10.09 12.85 -6.87
N THR A 137 9.23 13.22 -5.92
CA THR A 137 8.94 14.63 -5.60
C THR A 137 9.87 15.20 -4.53
N HIS A 138 10.44 14.38 -3.64
CA HIS A 138 11.42 14.84 -2.65
C HIS A 138 12.89 14.71 -3.07
N SER A 139 13.21 13.95 -4.12
CA SER A 139 14.57 13.93 -4.70
C SER A 139 14.83 15.01 -5.77
N GLY A 140 13.91 15.96 -5.94
CA GLY A 140 13.99 17.05 -6.94
C GLY A 140 14.42 18.42 -6.40
N LEU A 141 14.72 18.56 -5.10
CA LEU A 141 15.05 19.85 -4.46
C LEU A 141 16.44 19.89 -3.80
N LEU A 142 17.43 19.16 -4.32
CA LEU A 142 18.83 19.27 -3.87
C LEU A 142 19.84 19.50 -5.02
N SER A 143 19.42 20.10 -6.13
CA SER A 143 20.38 20.56 -7.13
C SER A 143 19.83 21.73 -7.94
N LEU A 144 19.81 22.94 -7.35
CA LEU A 144 19.94 24.21 -8.08
C LEU A 144 20.10 25.44 -7.15
N GLU A 145 20.77 25.31 -5.99
CA GLU A 145 21.36 26.46 -5.27
C GLU A 145 22.90 26.42 -5.33
N HIS A 146 23.44 26.13 -6.51
CA HIS A 146 24.87 26.31 -6.80
C HIS A 146 25.05 26.68 -8.28
N PHE A 147 24.48 27.81 -8.67
CA PHE A 147 25.03 28.65 -9.73
C PHE A 147 24.74 30.11 -9.35
N ILE A 148 25.71 30.67 -8.62
CA ILE A 148 26.07 32.09 -8.75
C ILE A 148 26.52 32.31 -10.20
#